data_AF-A0AAX4PAT3-F1
#
_entry.id   AF-A0AAX4PAT3-F1
#
_cell.length_a   1.000
_cell.length_b   1.000
_cell.length_c   1.000
_cell.angle_alpha   90.00
_cell.angle_beta   90.00
_cell.angle_gamma   90.00
#
_symmetry.space_group_name_H-M   'P 1'
#
loop_
_entity.id
_entity.type
_entity.pdbx_description
1 polymer ?
#
loop_
_entity_poly.entity_id
_entity_poly.type
_entity_poly.pdbx_seq_one_letter_code
_entity_poly.pdbx_strand_id
1 'polypeptide(L)'
;MVRQKKRRREGTDTDQGEVKALRQEVEELKLRIAKLEARCQTPQEEDKEVKLPTEVWAIIAAKIKNNDVCSFALVSKQLREAQVLAGRKLVTKPASMYGSTVSYFTEDWCAYWSKKFSEDQTDPGVIKRILYVAARQGYLQVFEKYWSQGPQEKLSQLWDERTCDLAADGGHLELVKWLRAKGCPWDQSTSRSAAIAGQLEVLQWMRGQDPPCPWGSGVLLFCCL
;
A
#
# COMPACT_ATOMS: atom_id res chain seq x y z
N MET A 1 -13.19 -8.83 -74.73
CA MET A 1 -12.71 -9.05 -73.34
C MET A 1 -11.62 -8.02 -73.12
N VAL A 2 -11.65 -7.05 -72.19
CA VAL A 2 -11.97 -7.07 -70.75
C VAL A 2 -12.42 -5.67 -70.32
N ARG A 3 -13.48 -5.60 -69.49
CA ARG A 3 -13.97 -4.39 -68.80
C ARG A 3 -12.97 -3.98 -67.71
N GLN A 4 -12.40 -2.79 -67.77
CA GLN A 4 -11.82 -2.14 -66.58
C GLN A 4 -12.68 -0.95 -66.17
N LYS A 5 -13.51 -1.18 -65.12
CA LYS A 5 -14.21 -0.13 -64.38
C LYS A 5 -13.17 0.68 -63.60
N LYS A 6 -12.83 1.86 -64.10
CA LYS A 6 -12.08 2.89 -63.37
C LYS A 6 -12.98 3.38 -62.21
N ARG A 7 -12.77 2.82 -61.01
CA ARG A 7 -13.41 3.32 -59.78
C ARG A 7 -12.95 4.77 -59.57
N ARG A 8 -13.88 5.72 -59.66
CA ARG A 8 -13.66 7.10 -59.22
C ARG A 8 -13.38 7.08 -57.72
N ARG A 9 -12.23 7.63 -57.32
CA ARG A 9 -11.98 8.02 -55.93
C ARG A 9 -12.69 9.37 -55.72
N GLU A 10 -13.99 9.31 -55.43
CA GLU A 10 -14.74 10.43 -54.86
C GLU A 10 -14.74 10.20 -53.35
N GLY A 11 -13.88 10.90 -52.61
CA GLY A 11 -13.73 10.70 -51.17
C GLY A 11 -12.61 11.52 -50.54
N THR A 12 -12.38 12.74 -51.01
CA THR A 12 -11.30 13.60 -50.49
C THR A 12 -11.79 14.89 -49.84
N ASP A 13 -13.08 15.21 -49.95
CA ASP A 13 -13.65 16.47 -49.41
C ASP A 13 -14.50 16.22 -48.15
N THR A 14 -15.28 15.13 -48.15
CA THR A 14 -16.07 14.69 -46.98
C THR A 14 -15.19 14.30 -45.79
N ASP A 15 -14.10 13.58 -46.07
CA ASP A 15 -13.14 13.09 -45.06
C ASP A 15 -12.31 14.25 -44.45
N GLN A 16 -12.00 15.28 -45.24
CA GLN A 16 -11.34 16.49 -44.74
C GLN A 16 -12.29 17.36 -43.89
N GLY A 17 -13.57 17.43 -44.25
CA GLY A 17 -14.60 18.08 -43.46
C GLY A 17 -14.81 17.44 -42.09
N GLU A 18 -14.89 16.11 -42.06
CA GLU A 18 -15.02 15.33 -40.82
C GLU A 18 -13.77 15.43 -39.94
N VAL A 19 -12.57 15.33 -40.52
CA VAL A 19 -11.31 15.53 -39.78
C VAL A 19 -11.20 16.95 -39.22
N LYS A 20 -11.71 17.96 -39.92
CA LYS A 20 -11.72 19.35 -39.46
C LYS A 20 -12.72 19.56 -38.32
N ALA A 21 -13.90 18.94 -38.39
CA ALA A 21 -14.90 18.95 -37.32
C ALA A 21 -14.38 18.25 -36.06
N LEU A 22 -13.78 17.07 -36.19
CA LEU A 22 -13.17 16.34 -35.07
C LEU A 22 -12.03 17.12 -34.42
N ARG A 23 -11.22 17.83 -35.19
CA ARG A 23 -10.18 18.72 -34.64
C ARG A 23 -10.77 19.87 -33.84
N GLN A 24 -11.90 20.44 -34.28
CA GLN A 24 -12.59 21.50 -33.53
C GLN A 24 -13.18 20.96 -32.22
N GLU A 25 -13.79 19.78 -32.23
CA GLU A 25 -14.30 19.14 -31.01
C GLU A 25 -13.17 18.80 -30.01
N VAL A 26 -12.03 18.32 -30.50
CA VAL A 26 -10.87 18.03 -29.64
C VAL A 26 -10.33 19.30 -28.99
N GLU A 27 -10.24 20.41 -29.71
CA GLU A 27 -9.81 21.68 -29.12
C GLU A 27 -10.83 22.24 -28.12
N GLU A 28 -12.13 22.06 -28.36
CA GLU A 28 -13.17 22.43 -27.39
C GLU A 28 -13.09 21.57 -26.11
N LEU A 29 -12.85 20.26 -26.27
CA LEU A 29 -12.68 19.34 -25.15
C LEU A 29 -11.41 19.65 -24.36
N LYS A 30 -10.29 19.97 -25.01
CA LYS A 30 -9.07 20.43 -24.34
C LYS A 30 -9.32 21.69 -23.51
N LEU A 31 -10.07 22.66 -24.05
CA LEU A 31 -10.41 23.87 -23.32
C LEU A 31 -11.32 23.58 -22.12
N ARG A 32 -12.26 22.64 -22.24
CA ARG A 32 -13.09 22.17 -21.12
C ARG A 32 -12.27 21.46 -20.06
N ILE A 33 -11.33 20.59 -20.46
CA ILE A 33 -10.41 19.90 -19.56
C ILE A 33 -9.55 20.94 -18.82
N ALA A 34 -8.94 21.89 -19.53
CA ALA A 34 -8.14 22.95 -18.90
C ALA A 34 -8.96 23.81 -17.93
N LYS A 35 -10.24 24.09 -18.23
CA LYS A 35 -11.15 24.80 -17.30
C LYS A 35 -11.51 23.95 -16.09
N LEU A 36 -11.65 22.63 -16.25
CA LEU A 36 -11.90 21.70 -15.14
C LEU A 36 -10.65 21.53 -14.28
N GLU A 37 -9.47 21.43 -14.89
CA GLU A 37 -8.17 21.39 -14.21
C GLU A 37 -7.90 22.70 -13.46
N ALA A 38 -8.21 23.86 -14.06
CA ALA A 38 -8.13 25.15 -13.38
C ALA A 38 -9.16 25.30 -12.25
N ARG A 39 -10.35 24.69 -12.38
CA ARG A 39 -11.32 24.58 -11.27
C ARG A 39 -10.85 23.61 -10.19
N CYS A 40 -10.06 22.60 -10.53
CA CYS A 40 -9.40 21.73 -9.55
C CYS A 40 -8.17 22.39 -8.92
N GLN A 41 -7.62 23.43 -9.54
CA GLN A 41 -6.47 24.21 -9.05
C GLN A 41 -6.88 25.56 -8.42
N THR A 42 -8.16 25.79 -8.10
CA THR A 42 -8.49 26.86 -7.14
C THR A 42 -7.72 26.61 -5.85
N PRO A 43 -7.30 27.68 -5.12
CA PRO A 43 -6.60 27.52 -3.85
C PRO A 43 -7.37 26.48 -3.06
N GLN A 44 -6.65 25.48 -2.52
CA GLN A 44 -7.21 24.64 -1.50
C GLN A 44 -7.92 25.60 -0.53
N GLU A 45 -9.26 25.64 -0.58
CA GLU A 45 -9.99 25.87 0.64
C GLU A 45 -9.35 24.84 1.55
N GLU A 46 -8.58 25.31 2.53
CA GLU A 46 -8.13 24.46 3.61
C GLU A 46 -9.38 23.67 3.97
N ASP A 47 -9.39 22.39 3.61
CA ASP A 47 -10.33 21.42 4.13
C ASP A 47 -10.07 21.54 5.63
N LYS A 48 -10.80 22.46 6.29
CA LYS A 48 -10.77 22.63 7.72
C LYS A 48 -11.41 21.35 8.19
N GLU A 49 -10.57 20.34 8.33
CA GLU A 49 -10.87 19.00 8.74
C GLU A 49 -11.86 19.14 9.89
N VAL A 50 -13.14 18.88 9.62
CA VAL A 50 -14.19 19.07 10.62
C VAL A 50 -13.97 18.00 11.68
N LYS A 51 -13.13 18.32 12.66
CA LYS A 51 -12.76 17.43 13.75
C LYS A 51 -13.93 17.40 14.72
N LEU A 52 -14.70 16.31 14.68
CA LEU A 52 -15.70 16.05 15.70
C LEU A 52 -15.03 16.00 17.08
N PRO A 53 -15.67 16.55 18.13
CA PRO A 53 -15.19 16.43 19.50
C PRO A 53 -15.01 14.97 19.93
N THR A 54 -14.07 14.71 20.82
CA THR A 54 -13.69 13.35 21.23
C THR A 54 -14.84 12.61 21.92
N GLU A 55 -15.75 13.33 22.58
CA GLU A 55 -16.97 12.79 23.18
C GLU A 55 -17.92 12.20 22.13
N VAL A 56 -18.03 12.86 20.97
CA VAL A 56 -18.84 12.37 19.84
C VAL A 56 -18.21 11.11 19.26
N TRP A 57 -16.88 11.09 19.13
CA TRP A 57 -16.14 9.89 18.72
C TRP A 57 -16.30 8.73 19.70
N ALA A 58 -16.40 8.97 21.00
CA ALA A 58 -16.65 7.92 22.00
C ALA A 58 -18.04 7.29 21.83
N ILE A 59 -19.07 8.10 21.54
CA ILE A 59 -20.43 7.63 21.24
C ILE A 59 -20.44 6.81 19.94
N ILE A 60 -19.75 7.29 18.89
CA ILE A 60 -19.61 6.57 17.63
C ILE A 60 -18.92 5.23 17.89
N ALA A 61 -17.79 5.23 18.59
CA ALA A 61 -17.04 4.04 18.94
C ALA A 61 -17.95 3.02 19.65
N ALA A 62 -18.73 3.43 20.65
CA ALA A 62 -19.66 2.58 21.40
C ALA A 62 -20.65 1.82 20.51
N LYS A 63 -21.08 2.42 19.39
CA LYS A 63 -22.06 1.83 18.46
C LYS A 63 -21.46 0.94 17.37
N ILE A 64 -20.16 1.01 17.13
CA ILE A 64 -19.47 0.18 16.12
C ILE A 64 -19.33 -1.26 16.65
N LYS A 65 -19.63 -2.25 15.78
CA LYS A 65 -19.45 -3.67 16.08
C LYS A 65 -17.97 -3.99 16.28
N ASN A 66 -17.65 -4.89 17.21
CA ASN A 66 -16.26 -5.21 17.56
C ASN A 66 -15.38 -5.59 16.35
N ASN A 67 -15.93 -6.25 15.34
CA ASN A 67 -15.19 -6.61 14.12
C ASN A 67 -14.87 -5.39 13.22
N ASP A 68 -15.74 -4.39 13.21
CA ASP A 68 -15.59 -3.18 12.38
C ASP A 68 -14.72 -2.12 13.08
N VAL A 69 -14.69 -2.15 14.42
CA VAL A 69 -13.85 -1.26 15.24
C VAL A 69 -12.39 -1.33 14.81
N CYS A 70 -11.90 -2.52 14.48
CA CYS A 70 -10.54 -2.71 13.98
C CYS A 70 -10.32 -1.87 12.72
N SER A 71 -11.13 -2.07 11.67
CA SER A 71 -11.03 -1.38 10.38
C SER A 71 -11.06 0.13 10.51
N PHE A 72 -11.97 0.69 11.33
CA PHE A 72 -12.01 2.13 11.54
C PHE A 72 -10.82 2.64 12.35
N ALA A 73 -10.37 1.89 13.35
CA ALA A 73 -9.17 2.21 14.11
C ALA A 73 -7.91 2.14 13.23
N LEU A 74 -7.90 1.43 12.09
CA LEU A 74 -6.78 1.44 11.14
C LEU A 74 -6.61 2.78 10.43
N VAL A 75 -7.71 3.51 10.22
CA VAL A 75 -7.71 4.72 9.39
C VAL A 75 -7.83 6.00 10.21
N SER A 76 -8.55 6.00 11.34
CA SER A 76 -8.85 7.22 12.11
C SER A 76 -8.04 7.33 13.40
N LYS A 77 -7.27 8.41 13.53
CA LYS A 77 -6.55 8.78 14.77
C LYS A 77 -7.50 9.15 15.90
N GLN A 78 -8.51 9.97 15.60
CA GLN A 78 -9.48 10.45 16.57
C GLN A 78 -10.29 9.31 17.19
N LEU A 79 -10.65 8.30 16.38
CA LEU A 79 -11.31 7.10 16.90
C LEU A 79 -10.41 6.33 17.88
N ARG A 80 -9.13 6.15 17.56
CA ARG A 80 -8.18 5.47 18.48
C ARG A 80 -8.06 6.20 19.82
N GLU A 81 -7.97 7.53 19.80
CA GLU A 81 -7.91 8.36 21.01
C GLU A 81 -9.20 8.25 21.84
N ALA A 82 -10.36 8.30 21.18
CA ALA A 82 -11.65 8.16 21.84
C ALA A 82 -11.85 6.77 22.48
N GLN A 83 -11.34 5.70 21.87
CA GLN A 83 -11.39 4.36 22.47
C GLN A 83 -10.62 4.28 23.78
N VAL A 84 -9.46 4.95 23.86
CA VAL A 84 -8.64 5.02 25.07
C VAL A 84 -9.40 5.76 26.18
N LEU A 85 -9.98 6.93 25.87
CA LEU A 85 -10.77 7.69 26.83
C LEU A 85 -12.01 6.92 27.32
N ALA A 86 -12.64 6.17 26.43
CA ALA A 86 -13.80 5.34 26.76
C ALA A 86 -13.43 4.04 27.51
N GLY A 87 -12.14 3.79 27.81
CA GLY A 87 -11.68 2.57 28.48
C GLY A 87 -11.92 1.28 27.68
N ARG A 88 -12.19 1.39 26.38
CA ARG A 88 -12.56 0.24 25.53
C ARG A 88 -11.28 -0.38 24.94
N LYS A 89 -11.05 -1.66 25.23
CA LYS A 89 -9.89 -2.38 24.68
C LYS A 89 -10.09 -2.61 23.18
N LEU A 90 -9.11 -2.21 22.37
CA LEU A 90 -9.08 -2.53 20.95
C LEU A 90 -8.83 -4.04 20.80
N VAL A 91 -9.83 -4.78 20.33
CA VAL A 91 -9.72 -6.22 20.08
C VAL A 91 -9.47 -6.42 18.58
N THR A 92 -8.22 -6.68 18.23
CA THR A 92 -7.85 -7.01 16.86
C THR A 92 -8.03 -8.52 16.67
N LYS A 93 -9.11 -8.92 15.98
CA LYS A 93 -9.23 -10.27 15.41
C LYS A 93 -9.11 -10.19 13.88
N PRO A 94 -7.94 -9.81 13.33
CA PRO A 94 -7.76 -9.82 11.89
C PRO A 94 -7.94 -11.27 11.42
N ALA A 95 -8.95 -11.47 10.58
CA ALA A 95 -9.23 -12.78 10.01
C ALA A 95 -8.05 -13.27 9.16
N SER A 96 -7.94 -14.60 9.11
CA SER A 96 -6.86 -15.41 8.53
C SER A 96 -6.30 -14.94 7.18
N MET A 97 -4.96 -14.96 7.13
CA MET A 97 -3.97 -15.18 6.06
C MET A 97 -4.23 -14.77 4.60
N TYR A 98 -5.44 -14.84 4.04
CA TYR A 98 -5.83 -14.41 2.69
C TYR A 98 -7.37 -14.23 2.66
N GLY A 99 -7.91 -13.00 2.61
CA GLY A 99 -9.38 -12.87 2.43
C GLY A 99 -10.07 -11.54 2.69
N SER A 100 -9.41 -10.52 3.25
CA SER A 100 -9.84 -9.13 3.11
C SER A 100 -8.70 -8.22 3.53
N THR A 101 -7.89 -7.87 2.54
CA THR A 101 -6.85 -6.86 2.63
C THR A 101 -7.50 -5.56 3.07
N VAL A 102 -7.34 -5.16 4.34
CA VAL A 102 -7.42 -3.73 4.63
C VAL A 102 -6.17 -3.14 3.97
N SER A 103 -6.35 -2.63 2.76
CA SER A 103 -5.29 -2.05 1.94
C SER A 103 -4.83 -0.69 2.46
N TYR A 104 -5.45 -0.19 3.52
CA TYR A 104 -5.32 1.18 3.99
C TYR A 104 -4.93 1.18 5.46
N PHE A 105 -3.64 1.05 5.73
CA PHE A 105 -3.08 1.35 7.04
C PHE A 105 -2.40 2.70 6.97
N THR A 106 -2.72 3.61 7.89
CA THR A 106 -2.12 4.93 7.93
C THR A 106 -0.80 4.93 8.71
N GLU A 107 0.09 5.86 8.40
CA GLU A 107 1.31 6.10 9.19
C GLU A 107 0.98 6.33 10.68
N ASP A 108 -0.11 7.07 10.96
CA ASP A 108 -0.60 7.29 12.32
C ASP A 108 -0.99 6.01 13.06
N TRP A 109 -1.50 4.99 12.35
CA TRP A 109 -1.81 3.70 12.95
C TRP A 109 -0.55 2.96 13.37
N CYS A 110 0.46 2.98 12.51
CA CYS A 110 1.79 2.46 12.81
C CYS A 110 2.46 3.21 13.98
N ALA A 111 2.35 4.54 14.01
CA ALA A 111 2.85 5.37 15.11
C ALA A 111 2.13 5.06 16.44
N TYR A 112 0.81 4.86 16.40
CA TYR A 112 0.00 4.46 17.56
C TYR A 112 0.47 3.11 18.12
N TRP A 113 0.56 2.08 17.29
CA TRP A 113 1.00 0.75 17.75
C TRP A 113 2.45 0.74 18.20
N SER A 114 3.31 1.54 17.57
CA SER A 114 4.69 1.71 18.01
C SER A 114 4.82 2.28 19.43
N LYS A 115 3.80 2.98 19.96
CA LYS A 115 3.75 3.39 21.38
C LYS A 115 3.23 2.26 22.27
N LYS A 116 2.27 1.49 21.77
CA LYS A 116 1.63 0.39 22.50
C LYS A 116 2.51 -0.86 22.64
N PHE A 117 3.50 -1.05 21.77
CA PHE A 117 4.45 -2.16 21.90
C PHE A 117 5.33 -2.12 23.14
N SER A 118 5.50 -0.93 23.74
CA SER A 118 6.24 -0.76 25.00
C SER A 118 5.43 -1.14 26.24
N GLU A 119 4.13 -1.45 26.09
CA GLU A 119 3.28 -1.92 27.19
C GLU A 119 3.31 -3.46 27.23
N ASP A 120 3.73 -4.05 28.36
CA ASP A 120 3.98 -5.50 28.62
C ASP A 120 2.79 -6.46 28.37
N GLN A 121 1.67 -5.96 27.83
CA GLN A 121 0.39 -6.65 27.70
C GLN A 121 0.04 -7.06 26.27
N THR A 122 0.86 -6.71 25.26
CA THR A 122 0.52 -6.98 23.85
C THR A 122 0.90 -8.41 23.45
N ASP A 123 -0.08 -9.17 22.97
CA ASP A 123 0.09 -10.53 22.44
C ASP A 123 1.13 -10.54 21.28
N PRO A 124 2.19 -11.38 21.35
CA PRO A 124 3.19 -11.50 20.29
C PRO A 124 2.61 -11.77 18.89
N GLY A 125 1.51 -12.52 18.79
CA GLY A 125 0.82 -12.78 17.53
C GLY A 125 0.16 -11.54 16.93
N VAL A 126 -0.27 -10.59 17.76
CA VAL A 126 -0.78 -9.29 17.30
C VAL A 126 0.38 -8.42 16.80
N ILE A 127 1.50 -8.37 17.53
CA ILE A 127 2.71 -7.65 17.12
C ILE A 127 3.20 -8.14 15.76
N LYS A 128 3.32 -9.46 15.59
CA LYS A 128 3.72 -10.10 14.33
C LYS A 128 2.86 -9.67 13.15
N ARG A 129 1.53 -9.63 13.33
CA ARG A 129 0.59 -9.18 12.28
C ARG A 129 0.74 -7.70 11.95
N ILE A 130 1.03 -6.86 12.94
CA ILE A 130 1.29 -5.45 12.71
C ILE A 130 2.60 -5.26 11.93
N LEU A 131 3.64 -6.02 12.25
CA LEU A 131 4.90 -6.01 11.51
C LEU A 131 4.72 -6.48 10.07
N TYR A 132 3.88 -7.48 9.80
CA TYR A 132 3.53 -7.89 8.44
C TYR A 132 2.89 -6.78 7.62
N VAL A 133 1.96 -6.06 8.23
CA VAL A 133 1.32 -4.90 7.61
C VAL A 133 2.36 -3.81 7.34
N ALA A 134 3.19 -3.49 8.33
CA ALA A 134 4.23 -2.49 8.19
C ALA A 134 5.24 -2.87 7.11
N ALA A 135 5.57 -4.17 6.98
CA ALA A 135 6.43 -4.69 5.93
C ALA A 135 5.84 -4.45 4.55
N ARG A 136 4.59 -4.86 4.35
CA ARG A 136 3.89 -4.71 3.06
C ARG A 136 3.77 -3.26 2.61
N GLN A 137 3.66 -2.33 3.56
CA GLN A 137 3.50 -0.90 3.29
C GLN A 137 4.82 -0.10 3.35
N GLY A 138 5.94 -0.73 3.73
CA GLY A 138 7.25 -0.09 3.72
C GLY A 138 7.53 0.82 4.91
N TYR A 139 6.81 0.66 6.02
CA TYR A 139 6.94 1.52 7.19
C TYR A 139 8.18 1.19 8.04
N LEU A 140 9.36 1.48 7.49
CA LEU A 140 10.67 1.25 8.10
C LEU A 140 10.79 1.83 9.52
N GLN A 141 10.24 3.02 9.75
CA GLN A 141 10.28 3.69 11.06
C GLN A 141 9.70 2.82 12.19
N VAL A 142 8.69 1.98 11.90
CA VAL A 142 8.11 1.05 12.88
C VAL A 142 9.13 0.01 13.30
N PHE A 143 9.87 -0.54 12.34
CA PHE A 143 10.91 -1.53 12.59
C PHE A 143 12.09 -0.94 13.35
N GLU A 144 12.55 0.25 12.96
CA GLU A 144 13.64 0.95 13.63
C GLU A 144 13.30 1.29 15.08
N LYS A 145 12.08 1.82 15.30
CA LYS A 145 11.59 2.14 16.63
C LYS A 145 11.43 0.89 17.49
N TYR A 146 10.98 -0.21 16.91
CA TYR A 146 10.90 -1.47 17.64
C TYR A 146 12.28 -2.00 18.01
N TRP A 147 13.23 -1.91 17.07
CA TRP A 147 14.64 -2.28 17.28
C TRP A 147 15.35 -1.48 18.37
N SER A 148 15.01 -0.21 18.53
CA SER A 148 15.64 0.65 19.54
C SER A 148 15.07 0.47 20.95
N GLN A 149 13.88 -0.11 21.09
CA GLN A 149 13.13 -0.16 22.36
C GLN A 149 13.35 -1.42 23.20
N GLY A 150 13.90 -2.51 22.66
CA GLY A 150 13.88 -3.81 23.34
C GLY A 150 15.15 -4.63 23.20
N PRO A 151 15.32 -5.67 24.04
CA PRO A 151 16.40 -6.63 23.88
C PRO A 151 16.26 -7.33 22.53
N GLN A 152 17.31 -7.24 21.71
CA GLN A 152 17.30 -7.64 20.30
C GLN A 152 16.88 -9.09 20.09
N GLU A 153 17.17 -9.97 21.05
CA GLU A 153 16.82 -11.41 21.04
C GLU A 153 15.31 -11.68 21.02
N LYS A 154 14.49 -10.77 21.56
CA LYS A 154 13.03 -10.91 21.51
C LYS A 154 12.45 -10.39 20.19
N LEU A 155 13.15 -9.45 19.55
CA LEU A 155 12.72 -8.82 18.30
C LEU A 155 12.93 -9.74 17.10
N SER A 156 14.02 -10.52 17.11
CA SER A 156 14.28 -11.55 16.10
C SER A 156 13.21 -12.65 16.07
N GLN A 157 12.48 -12.87 17.17
CA GLN A 157 11.35 -13.82 17.24
C GLN A 157 10.05 -13.26 16.64
N LEU A 158 10.01 -11.96 16.33
CA LEU A 158 8.78 -11.26 15.92
C LEU A 158 8.68 -11.05 14.42
N TRP A 159 9.77 -11.27 13.69
CA TRP A 159 9.78 -11.36 12.23
C TRP A 159 10.27 -12.74 11.79
N ASP A 160 9.81 -13.16 10.62
CA ASP A 160 10.19 -14.40 9.96
C ASP A 160 10.34 -14.13 8.45
N GLU A 161 10.57 -15.17 7.66
CA GLU A 161 10.73 -15.11 6.20
C GLU A 161 9.59 -14.35 5.55
N ARG A 162 8.39 -14.47 6.13
CA ARG A 162 7.19 -13.79 5.65
C ARG A 162 7.23 -12.27 5.83
N THR A 163 7.95 -11.76 6.82
CA THR A 163 8.15 -10.31 6.97
C THR A 163 8.97 -9.77 5.79
N CYS A 164 10.07 -10.45 5.44
CA CYS A 164 10.87 -10.12 4.26
C CYS A 164 10.06 -10.27 2.96
N ASP A 165 9.30 -11.36 2.83
CA ASP A 165 8.41 -11.64 1.70
C ASP A 165 7.44 -10.49 1.42
N LEU A 166 6.76 -10.01 2.46
CA LEU A 166 5.80 -8.90 2.35
C LEU A 166 6.48 -7.56 2.00
N ALA A 167 7.66 -7.29 2.55
CA ALA A 167 8.43 -6.10 2.17
C ALA A 167 8.89 -6.16 0.71
N ALA A 168 9.26 -7.35 0.24
CA ALA A 168 9.69 -7.60 -1.12
C ALA A 168 8.53 -7.51 -2.13
N ASP A 169 7.34 -8.04 -1.79
CA ASP A 169 6.08 -7.86 -2.53
C ASP A 169 5.74 -6.37 -2.72
N GLY A 170 5.87 -5.59 -1.63
CA GLY A 170 5.60 -4.16 -1.65
C GLY A 170 6.66 -3.30 -2.38
N GLY A 171 7.81 -3.88 -2.76
CA GLY A 171 8.88 -3.14 -3.43
C GLY A 171 9.74 -2.28 -2.50
N HIS A 172 9.67 -2.49 -1.19
CA HIS A 172 10.28 -1.62 -0.19
C HIS A 172 11.76 -1.95 0.02
N LEU A 173 12.60 -1.62 -0.96
CA LEU A 173 14.02 -1.98 -1.00
C LEU A 173 14.79 -1.59 0.28
N GLU A 174 14.59 -0.36 0.78
CA GLU A 174 15.27 0.10 2.00
C GLU A 174 14.87 -0.71 3.23
N LEU A 175 13.61 -1.12 3.32
CA LEU A 175 13.15 -1.99 4.39
C LEU A 175 13.73 -3.40 4.26
N VAL A 176 13.79 -3.94 3.04
CA VAL A 176 14.42 -5.25 2.78
C VAL A 176 15.90 -5.25 3.17
N LYS A 177 16.65 -4.20 2.81
CA LYS A 177 18.05 -4.00 3.24
C LYS A 177 18.17 -4.00 4.76
N TRP A 178 17.30 -3.25 5.42
CA TRP A 178 17.30 -3.14 6.87
C TRP A 178 17.01 -4.49 7.54
N LEU A 179 15.97 -5.20 7.08
CA LEU A 179 15.59 -6.52 7.60
C LEU A 179 16.75 -7.51 7.44
N ARG A 180 17.41 -7.52 6.28
CA ARG A 180 18.58 -8.37 6.04
C ARG A 180 19.73 -8.04 6.99
N ALA A 181 20.03 -6.76 7.19
CA ALA A 181 21.09 -6.32 8.10
C ALA A 181 20.82 -6.71 9.56
N LYS A 182 19.55 -6.89 9.95
CA LYS A 182 19.16 -7.38 11.29
C LYS A 182 19.01 -8.89 11.39
N GLY A 183 19.37 -9.64 10.35
CA GLY A 183 19.31 -11.10 10.34
C GLY A 183 17.90 -11.66 10.18
N CYS A 184 16.95 -10.87 9.63
CA CYS A 184 15.66 -11.41 9.24
C CYS A 184 15.88 -12.47 8.15
N PRO A 185 15.35 -13.70 8.31
CA PRO A 185 15.52 -14.73 7.31
C PRO A 185 14.73 -14.38 6.04
N TRP A 186 15.15 -14.96 4.93
CA TRP A 186 14.44 -14.92 3.66
C TRP A 186 14.44 -16.32 3.04
N ASP A 187 13.55 -16.55 2.09
CA ASP A 187 13.39 -17.82 1.41
C ASP A 187 13.03 -17.64 -0.06
N GLN A 188 12.74 -18.76 -0.73
CA GLN A 188 12.31 -18.76 -2.14
C GLN A 188 10.99 -18.02 -2.36
N SER A 189 10.14 -17.94 -1.33
CA SER A 189 8.89 -17.17 -1.38
C SER A 189 9.19 -15.68 -1.51
N THR A 190 10.20 -15.21 -0.80
CA THR A 190 10.63 -13.79 -0.81
C THR A 190 11.00 -13.31 -2.22
N SER A 191 11.84 -14.08 -2.93
CA SER A 191 12.23 -13.75 -4.32
C SER A 191 11.06 -13.92 -5.29
N ARG A 192 10.19 -14.92 -5.07
CA ARG A 192 8.98 -15.13 -5.85
C ARG A 192 8.00 -13.96 -5.75
N SER A 193 7.76 -13.42 -4.57
CA SER A 193 6.80 -12.32 -4.39
C SER A 193 7.29 -11.03 -5.01
N ALA A 194 8.59 -10.70 -4.85
CA ALA A 194 9.17 -9.56 -5.57
C ALA A 194 9.01 -9.70 -7.09
N ALA A 195 9.18 -10.92 -7.64
CA ALA A 195 8.99 -11.18 -9.07
C ALA A 195 7.54 -11.07 -9.52
N ILE A 196 6.59 -11.64 -8.77
CA ILE A 196 5.16 -11.54 -9.06
C ILE A 196 4.68 -10.09 -9.01
N ALA A 197 5.18 -9.31 -8.07
CA ALA A 197 4.84 -7.90 -7.92
C ALA A 197 5.61 -6.97 -8.88
N GLY A 198 6.53 -7.49 -9.70
CA GLY A 198 7.31 -6.71 -10.66
C GLY A 198 8.38 -5.80 -10.03
N GLN A 199 8.83 -6.11 -8.81
CA GLN A 199 9.75 -5.30 -8.03
C GLN A 199 11.21 -5.57 -8.42
N LEU A 200 11.59 -5.11 -9.61
CA LEU A 200 12.88 -5.41 -10.24
C LEU A 200 14.08 -4.95 -9.40
N GLU A 201 14.00 -3.76 -8.78
CA GLU A 201 15.09 -3.22 -7.95
C GLU A 201 15.39 -4.11 -6.73
N VAL A 202 14.34 -4.63 -6.09
CA VAL A 202 14.46 -5.56 -4.96
C VAL A 202 15.15 -6.86 -5.40
N LEU A 203 14.75 -7.41 -6.55
CA LEU A 203 15.36 -8.64 -7.09
C LEU A 203 16.83 -8.48 -7.45
N GLN A 204 17.19 -7.36 -8.10
CA GLN A 204 18.57 -7.06 -8.45
C GLN A 204 19.43 -6.94 -7.20
N TRP A 205 18.93 -6.23 -6.18
CA TRP A 205 19.65 -6.10 -4.93
C TRP A 205 19.80 -7.45 -4.21
N MET A 206 18.73 -8.25 -4.11
CA MET A 206 18.76 -9.59 -3.49
C MET A 206 19.75 -10.54 -4.16
N ARG A 207 19.90 -10.44 -5.48
CA ARG A 207 20.87 -11.23 -6.26
C ARG A 207 22.32 -10.85 -5.95
N GLY A 208 22.58 -9.61 -5.55
CA GLY A 208 23.90 -9.12 -5.19
C GLY A 208 24.34 -9.44 -3.76
N GLN A 209 23.54 -10.17 -2.97
CA GLN A 209 23.81 -10.49 -1.57
C GLN A 209 24.61 -11.79 -1.42
N ASP A 210 25.32 -11.95 -0.30
CA ASP A 210 26.07 -13.16 0.04
C ASP A 210 25.65 -13.69 1.44
N PRO A 211 25.06 -14.89 1.55
CA PRO A 211 24.54 -15.71 0.46
C PRO A 211 23.35 -15.03 -0.24
N PRO A 212 23.14 -15.27 -1.54
CA PRO A 212 22.00 -14.73 -2.27
C PRO A 212 20.69 -15.34 -1.75
N CYS A 213 19.59 -14.59 -1.88
CA CYS A 213 18.26 -15.14 -1.61
C CYS A 213 18.01 -16.34 -2.56
N PRO A 214 17.56 -17.51 -2.06
CA PRO A 214 17.32 -18.67 -2.91
C PRO A 214 16.15 -18.40 -3.88
N TRP A 215 16.24 -18.88 -5.11
CA TRP A 215 15.21 -18.70 -6.14
C TRP A 215 14.29 -19.91 -6.15
N GLY A 216 12.98 -19.67 -6.12
CA GLY A 216 12.00 -20.69 -6.48
C GLY A 216 11.94 -20.85 -8.01
N SER A 217 11.58 -22.03 -8.51
CA SER A 217 11.51 -22.35 -9.94
C SER A 217 10.65 -21.38 -10.78
N GLY A 218 9.77 -20.59 -10.16
CA GLY A 218 8.92 -19.59 -10.81
C GLY A 218 9.56 -18.22 -11.06
N VAL A 219 10.68 -17.87 -10.41
CA VAL A 219 11.31 -16.54 -10.56
C VAL A 219 11.94 -16.38 -11.95
N LEU A 220 12.44 -17.47 -12.54
CA LEU A 220 13.03 -17.50 -13.88
C LEU A 220 12.03 -17.19 -15.01
N LEU A 221 10.73 -17.40 -14.78
CA LEU A 221 9.69 -17.09 -15.78
C LEU A 221 9.41 -15.58 -15.88
N PHE A 222 9.65 -14.82 -14.81
CA PHE A 222 9.34 -13.39 -14.75
C PHE A 222 10.55 -12.48 -15.00
N CYS A 223 11.78 -12.96 -14.75
CA CYS A 223 13.01 -12.18 -15.01
C CYS A 223 13.57 -12.31 -16.44
N CYS A 224 12.95 -13.10 -17.32
CA CYS A 224 13.37 -13.29 -18.71
C CYS A 224 12.67 -12.35 -19.72
N LEU A 225 12.11 -11.23 -19.27
CA LEU A 225 11.51 -10.19 -20.13
C LEU A 225 12.29 -8.88 -20.04
#